data_AF-A0A4V2Q7Q3-F1
#
_entry.id   AF-A0A4V2Q7Q3-F1
#
_cell.length_a   1.000
_cell.length_b   1.000
_cell.length_c   1.000
_cell.angle_alpha   90.00
_cell.angle_beta   90.00
_cell.angle_gamma   90.00
#
_symmetry.space_group_name_H-M   'P 1'
#
loop_
_entity.id
_entity.type
_entity.pdbx_description
1 polymer ?
#
loop_
_entity_poly.entity_id
_entity_poly.type
_entity_poly.pdbx_seq_one_letter_code
_entity_poly.pdbx_strand_id
1 'polypeptide(L)'
;MEFAIALPLLLLLLLAVAEFGRMLYHYNSLMQASRDASRYVAGQAWNSTLGEIELADALMTQTRNIAVYGLPVVSSTPAVPDLTTDQVSVAVEPGTSDHIRVSISYDFQPVIGDSIPAFIGKEISLRVTLVATTVMRVL
;
A
#
# COMPACT_ATOMS: atom_id res chain seq x y z
N MET A 1 19.63 -18.43 -36.72
CA MET A 1 18.88 -17.18 -37.03
C MET A 1 17.71 -17.01 -36.06
N GLU A 2 17.26 -18.11 -35.47
CA GLU A 2 16.17 -18.19 -34.48
C GLU A 2 16.48 -17.46 -33.17
N PHE A 3 17.75 -17.41 -32.74
CA PHE A 3 18.15 -16.75 -31.50
C PHE A 3 17.89 -15.23 -31.50
N ALA A 4 17.95 -14.59 -32.68
CA ALA A 4 17.74 -13.15 -32.82
C ALA A 4 16.29 -12.74 -32.50
N ILE A 5 15.32 -13.66 -32.66
CA ILE A 5 13.90 -13.43 -32.38
C ILE A 5 13.52 -13.99 -31.00
N ALA A 6 14.09 -15.12 -30.60
CA ALA A 6 13.81 -15.73 -29.31
C ALA A 6 14.32 -14.90 -28.13
N LEU A 7 15.49 -14.28 -28.25
CA LEU A 7 16.11 -13.49 -27.18
C LEU A 7 15.27 -12.27 -26.73
N PRO A 8 14.81 -11.36 -27.62
CA PRO A 8 14.00 -10.23 -27.18
C PRO A 8 12.67 -10.66 -26.55
N LEU A 9 12.06 -11.73 -27.05
CA LEU A 9 10.83 -12.29 -26.47
C LEU A 9 11.07 -12.84 -25.05
N LEU A 10 12.17 -13.57 -24.86
CA LEU A 10 12.55 -14.12 -23.55
C LEU A 10 12.85 -13.00 -22.55
N LEU A 11 13.59 -11.96 -22.96
CA LEU A 11 13.88 -10.81 -22.11
C LEU A 11 12.60 -10.07 -21.68
N LEU A 12 11.65 -9.89 -22.60
CA LEU A 12 10.35 -9.29 -22.28
C LEU A 12 9.61 -10.12 -21.22
N LEU A 13 9.58 -11.45 -21.39
CA LEU A 13 8.94 -12.34 -20.42
C LEU A 13 9.65 -12.29 -19.06
N LEU A 14 10.98 -12.31 -19.04
CA LEU A 14 11.78 -12.22 -17.82
C LEU A 14 11.49 -10.91 -17.06
N LEU A 15 11.47 -9.78 -17.77
CA LEU A 15 11.14 -8.48 -17.18
C LEU A 15 9.71 -8.42 -16.66
N ALA A 16 8.75 -8.98 -17.39
CA ALA A 16 7.36 -9.06 -16.93
C ALA A 16 7.23 -9.87 -15.63
N VAL A 17 7.89 -11.03 -15.54
CA VAL A 17 7.91 -11.84 -14.32
C VAL A 17 8.63 -11.11 -13.18
N ALA A 18 9.73 -10.42 -13.46
CA ALA A 18 10.47 -9.66 -12.46
C ALA A 18 9.65 -8.49 -11.88
N GLU A 19 8.97 -7.71 -12.74
CA GLU A 19 8.08 -6.63 -12.30
C GLU A 19 6.90 -7.16 -11.50
N PHE A 20 6.29 -8.25 -11.94
CA PHE A 20 5.21 -8.90 -11.19
C PHE A 20 5.67 -9.36 -9.81
N GLY A 21 6.87 -9.96 -9.71
CA GLY A 21 7.47 -10.35 -8.44
C GLY A 21 7.69 -9.14 -7.51
N ARG A 22 8.19 -8.02 -8.04
CA ARG A 22 8.37 -6.78 -7.27
C ARG A 22 7.03 -6.18 -6.81
N MET A 23 6.02 -6.20 -7.67
CA MET A 23 4.67 -5.75 -7.33
C MET A 23 4.09 -6.56 -6.17
N LEU A 24 4.22 -7.90 -6.22
CA LEU A 24 3.77 -8.78 -5.15
C LEU A 24 4.54 -8.52 -3.84
N TYR A 25 5.85 -8.27 -3.93
CA TYR A 25 6.65 -7.87 -2.77
C TYR A 25 6.12 -6.57 -2.15
N HIS A 26 5.89 -5.52 -2.95
CA HIS A 26 5.31 -4.26 -2.46
C HIS A 26 3.92 -4.46 -1.85
N TYR A 27 3.04 -5.23 -2.47
CA TYR A 27 1.72 -5.54 -1.92
C TYR A 27 1.80 -6.21 -0.55
N ASN A 28 2.70 -7.18 -0.37
CA ASN A 28 2.88 -7.85 0.92
C ASN A 28 3.43 -6.89 1.99
N SER A 29 4.40 -6.04 1.65
CA SER A 29 4.92 -5.02 2.56
C SER A 29 3.82 -4.03 2.99
N LEU A 30 2.98 -3.59 2.05
CA LEU A 30 1.83 -2.72 2.33
C LEU A 30 0.78 -3.42 3.22
N MET A 31 0.51 -4.71 2.97
CA MET A 31 -0.39 -5.49 3.82
C MET A 31 0.15 -5.61 5.25
N GLN A 32 1.44 -5.87 5.42
CA GLN A 32 2.07 -5.89 6.75
C GLN A 32 1.97 -4.53 7.42
N ALA A 33 2.33 -3.44 6.72
CA ALA A 33 2.29 -2.10 7.27
C ALA A 33 0.86 -1.66 7.66
N SER A 34 -0.15 -2.01 6.86
CA SER A 34 -1.56 -1.74 7.18
C SER A 34 -2.01 -2.48 8.45
N ARG A 35 -1.49 -3.69 8.70
CA ARG A 35 -1.80 -4.48 9.90
C ARG A 35 -1.16 -3.89 11.14
N ASP A 36 0.11 -3.48 11.04
CA ASP A 36 0.83 -2.88 12.16
C ASP A 36 0.21 -1.53 12.56
N ALA A 37 -0.15 -0.70 11.58
CA ALA A 37 -0.88 0.53 11.81
C ALA A 37 -2.29 0.28 12.39
N SER A 38 -3.02 -0.70 11.86
CA SER A 38 -4.35 -1.08 12.39
C SER A 38 -4.27 -1.53 13.84
N ARG A 39 -3.25 -2.32 14.20
CA ARG A 39 -3.05 -2.78 15.58
C ARG A 39 -2.75 -1.62 16.52
N TYR A 40 -1.95 -0.66 16.07
CA TYR A 40 -1.63 0.52 16.85
C TYR A 40 -2.87 1.36 17.15
N VAL A 41 -3.63 1.71 16.10
CA VAL A 41 -4.85 2.53 16.26
C VAL A 41 -5.92 1.79 17.04
N ALA A 42 -6.12 0.49 16.81
CA ALA A 42 -7.10 -0.30 17.54
C ALA A 42 -6.82 -0.35 19.05
N GLY A 43 -5.55 -0.29 19.47
CA GLY A 43 -5.17 -0.27 20.89
C GLY A 43 -5.25 1.10 21.57
N GLN A 44 -5.53 2.18 20.83
CA GLN A 44 -5.54 3.55 21.38
C GLN A 44 -6.80 4.36 21.06
N ALA A 45 -7.58 3.94 20.06
CA ALA A 45 -8.72 4.69 19.59
C ALA A 45 -9.99 4.49 20.42
N TRP A 46 -10.01 3.54 21.36
CA TRP A 46 -11.17 3.35 22.24
C TRP A 46 -11.15 4.35 23.39
N ASN A 47 -12.17 5.21 23.46
CA ASN A 47 -12.38 6.07 24.61
C ASN A 47 -13.34 5.39 25.60
N SER A 48 -12.80 4.88 26.70
CA SER A 48 -13.59 4.20 27.75
C SER A 48 -14.53 5.13 28.53
N THR A 49 -14.31 6.44 28.47
CA THR A 49 -15.15 7.44 29.15
C THR A 49 -16.39 7.79 28.31
N LEU A 50 -16.21 7.91 26.99
CA LEU A 50 -17.30 8.21 26.04
C LEU A 50 -17.99 6.95 25.52
N GLY A 51 -17.32 5.79 25.57
CA GLY A 51 -17.85 4.52 25.06
C GLY A 51 -17.88 4.44 23.52
N GLU A 52 -17.00 5.18 22.86
CA GLU A 52 -16.94 5.28 21.40
C GLU A 52 -15.50 5.35 20.87
N ILE A 53 -15.36 5.24 19.56
CA ILE A 53 -14.08 5.41 18.87
C ILE A 53 -13.75 6.89 18.76
N GLU A 54 -12.58 7.28 19.27
CA GLU A 54 -12.02 8.63 19.15
C GLU A 54 -10.76 8.60 18.28
N LEU A 55 -10.86 9.17 17.07
CA LEU A 55 -9.72 9.32 16.15
C LEU A 55 -9.15 10.75 16.26
N ALA A 56 -8.44 11.03 17.33
CA ALA A 56 -7.74 12.30 17.50
C ALA A 56 -6.69 12.52 16.38
N ASP A 57 -6.49 13.77 15.95
CA ASP A 57 -5.54 14.12 14.87
C ASP A 57 -4.12 13.60 15.13
N ALA A 58 -3.67 13.64 16.38
CA ALA A 58 -2.37 13.11 16.79
C ALA A 58 -2.28 11.59 16.59
N LEU A 59 -3.33 10.85 16.96
CA LEU A 59 -3.40 9.39 16.79
C LEU A 59 -3.44 9.03 15.29
N MET A 60 -4.22 9.75 14.49
CA MET A 60 -4.24 9.57 13.04
C MET A 60 -2.86 9.82 12.42
N THR A 61 -2.17 10.89 12.84
CA THR A 61 -0.82 11.23 12.37
C THR A 61 0.18 10.13 12.71
N GLN A 62 0.18 9.64 13.95
CA GLN A 62 1.04 8.55 14.39
C GLN A 62 0.73 7.24 13.65
N THR A 63 -0.56 6.95 13.42
CA THR A 63 -1.00 5.76 12.67
C THR A 63 -0.53 5.81 11.22
N ARG A 64 -0.64 6.97 10.56
CA ARG A 64 -0.10 7.17 9.21
C ARG A 64 1.41 7.01 9.18
N ASN A 65 2.13 7.55 10.17
CA ASN A 65 3.57 7.36 10.28
C ASN A 65 3.94 5.89 10.44
N ILE A 66 3.20 5.11 11.24
CA ILE A 66 3.44 3.67 11.39
C ILE A 66 3.16 2.93 10.08
N ALA A 67 2.08 3.28 9.38
CA ALA A 67 1.74 2.67 8.09
C ALA A 67 2.80 2.93 7.00
N VAL A 68 3.52 4.05 7.07
CA VAL A 68 4.56 4.39 6.08
C VAL A 68 5.95 3.94 6.54
N TYR A 69 6.31 4.18 7.80
CA TYR A 69 7.68 4.07 8.31
C TYR A 69 7.88 2.96 9.35
N GLY A 70 6.80 2.30 9.79
CA GLY A 70 6.84 1.31 10.87
C GLY A 70 7.04 1.90 12.28
N LEU A 71 7.07 3.22 12.42
CA LEU A 71 7.28 3.94 13.68
C LEU A 71 6.24 5.08 13.84
N PRO A 72 5.85 5.47 15.06
CA PRO A 72 4.90 6.58 15.29
C PRO A 72 5.47 7.97 14.97
N VAL A 73 6.67 8.04 14.39
CA VAL A 73 7.38 9.26 14.02
C VAL A 73 7.84 9.16 12.57
N VAL A 74 8.03 10.31 11.92
CA VAL A 74 8.54 10.37 10.55
C VAL A 74 9.96 9.79 10.52
N SER A 75 10.22 8.96 9.51
CA SER A 75 11.52 8.35 9.23
C SER A 75 11.95 8.62 7.79
N SER A 76 13.19 8.30 7.45
CA SER A 76 13.72 8.41 6.08
C SER A 76 13.35 7.22 5.19
N THR A 77 12.93 6.09 5.77
CA THR A 77 12.77 4.84 5.03
C THR A 77 11.32 4.37 5.06
N PRO A 78 10.55 4.59 3.97
CA PRO A 78 9.19 4.07 3.87
C PRO A 78 9.17 2.56 3.60
N ALA A 79 8.03 1.91 3.86
CA ALA A 79 7.81 0.47 3.68
C ALA A 79 7.92 0.03 2.21
N VAL A 80 7.56 0.92 1.28
CA VAL A 80 7.83 0.81 -0.15
C VAL A 80 8.28 2.18 -0.68
N PRO A 81 9.08 2.23 -1.77
CA PRO A 81 9.56 3.49 -2.34
C PRO A 81 8.40 4.44 -2.69
N ASP A 82 8.59 5.74 -2.43
CA ASP A 82 7.63 6.81 -2.72
C ASP A 82 6.27 6.71 -2.02
N LEU A 83 6.12 5.83 -1.04
CA LEU A 83 4.95 5.81 -0.16
C LEU A 83 4.95 7.02 0.77
N THR A 84 3.84 7.76 0.79
CA THR A 84 3.65 8.92 1.66
C THR A 84 2.47 8.74 2.62
N THR A 85 2.40 9.57 3.66
CA THR A 85 1.31 9.51 4.65
C THR A 85 -0.05 9.89 4.06
N ASP A 86 -0.09 10.62 2.94
CA ASP A 86 -1.33 11.02 2.26
C ASP A 86 -2.02 9.84 1.57
N GLN A 87 -1.27 8.77 1.29
CA GLN A 87 -1.78 7.53 0.72
C GLN A 87 -2.42 6.60 1.78
N VAL A 88 -2.43 7.02 3.04
CA VAL A 88 -2.96 6.24 4.16
C VAL A 88 -4.24 6.88 4.69
N SER A 89 -5.32 6.12 4.62
CA SER A 89 -6.63 6.47 5.21
C SER A 89 -6.89 5.64 6.47
N VAL A 90 -7.39 6.31 7.50
CA VAL A 90 -7.78 5.71 8.79
C VAL A 90 -9.21 6.17 9.06
N ALA A 91 -10.13 5.22 9.24
CA ALA A 91 -11.54 5.52 9.46
C ALA A 91 -12.20 4.42 10.28
N VAL A 92 -13.35 4.72 10.88
CA VAL A 92 -14.23 3.69 11.45
C VAL A 92 -14.79 2.84 10.29
N GLU A 93 -14.83 1.52 10.49
CA GLU A 93 -15.38 0.59 9.53
C GLU A 93 -16.89 0.84 9.35
N PRO A 94 -17.38 1.09 8.12
CA PRO A 94 -18.79 1.39 7.86
C PRO A 94 -19.72 0.30 8.41
N GLY A 95 -20.76 0.72 9.15
CA GLY A 95 -21.74 -0.21 9.73
C GLY A 95 -21.31 -0.87 11.04
N THR A 96 -20.18 -0.46 11.62
CA THR A 96 -19.72 -0.91 12.94
C THR A 96 -19.46 0.29 13.86
N SER A 97 -19.46 0.06 15.18
CA SER A 97 -19.09 1.07 16.19
C SER A 97 -17.78 0.78 16.90
N ASP A 98 -17.18 -0.38 16.64
CA ASP A 98 -16.02 -0.91 17.36
C ASP A 98 -14.91 -1.42 16.43
N HIS A 99 -15.03 -1.26 15.11
CA HIS A 99 -13.98 -1.64 14.16
C HIS A 99 -13.39 -0.41 13.47
N ILE A 100 -12.07 -0.41 13.31
CA ILE A 100 -11.31 0.59 12.57
C ILE A 100 -10.70 -0.05 11.35
N ARG A 101 -10.76 0.69 10.25
CA ARG A 101 -10.15 0.38 8.96
C ARG A 101 -8.93 1.27 8.74
N VAL A 102 -7.80 0.64 8.41
CA VAL A 102 -6.64 1.32 7.82
C VAL A 102 -6.48 0.83 6.39
N SER A 103 -6.47 1.76 5.43
CA SER A 103 -6.29 1.46 4.01
C SER A 103 -5.15 2.27 3.42
N ILE A 104 -4.24 1.59 2.73
CA ILE A 104 -3.10 2.18 2.04
C ILE A 104 -3.32 2.00 0.53
N SER A 105 -3.31 3.11 -0.21
CA SER A 105 -3.47 3.12 -1.67
C SER A 105 -2.18 3.58 -2.32
N TYR A 106 -1.49 2.68 -3.01
CA TYR A 106 -0.17 2.90 -3.57
C TYR A 106 -0.16 2.64 -5.06
N ASP A 107 0.28 3.63 -5.85
CA ASP A 107 0.44 3.46 -7.28
C ASP A 107 1.79 2.84 -7.60
N PHE A 108 1.76 1.58 -8.04
CA PHE A 108 2.97 0.87 -8.44
C PHE A 108 3.61 1.55 -9.65
N GLN A 109 4.88 1.93 -9.51
CA GLN A 109 5.70 2.53 -10.57
C GLN A 109 6.62 1.46 -11.16
N PRO A 110 6.38 0.93 -12.37
CA PRO A 110 7.24 -0.07 -13.01
C PRO A 110 8.62 0.52 -13.35
N VAL A 111 9.68 -0.27 -13.21
CA VAL A 111 11.04 0.17 -13.55
C VAL A 111 11.27 0.15 -15.06
N ILE A 112 10.60 -0.77 -15.76
CA ILE A 112 10.68 -0.90 -17.23
C ILE A 112 9.94 0.18 -18.02
N GLY A 113 9.31 1.14 -17.34
CA GLY A 113 8.52 2.23 -17.93
C GLY A 113 7.06 2.18 -17.52
N ASP A 114 6.39 3.32 -17.57
CA ASP A 114 5.00 3.46 -17.11
C ASP A 114 3.96 2.85 -18.04
N SER A 115 4.39 2.48 -19.25
CA SER A 115 3.51 2.03 -20.31
C SER A 115 4.23 1.26 -21.40
N ILE A 116 3.47 0.45 -22.12
CA ILE A 116 3.90 -0.13 -23.39
C ILE A 116 3.40 0.79 -24.50
N PRO A 117 4.30 1.36 -25.33
CA PRO A 117 3.91 2.16 -26.48
C PRO A 117 2.93 1.40 -27.36
N ALA A 118 1.90 2.09 -27.85
CA ALA A 118 0.95 1.48 -28.75
C ALA A 118 1.63 1.17 -30.09
N PHE A 119 1.84 -0.12 -30.38
CA PHE A 119 2.24 -0.55 -31.72
C PHE A 119 1.06 -0.49 -32.70
N ILE A 120 -0.18 -0.67 -32.19
CA ILE A 120 -1.45 -0.42 -32.87
C ILE A 120 -2.46 0.06 -31.81
N GLY A 121 -3.14 1.20 -32.03
CA GLY A 121 -4.20 1.68 -31.13
C GLY A 121 -3.71 2.54 -29.96
N LYS A 122 -4.21 2.29 -28.75
CA LYS A 122 -3.93 3.08 -27.54
C LYS A 122 -2.85 2.42 -26.68
N GLU A 123 -2.07 3.26 -26.01
CA GLU A 123 -1.01 2.89 -25.07
C GLU A 123 -1.57 2.07 -23.90
N ILE A 124 -0.81 1.06 -23.48
CA ILE A 124 -1.17 0.18 -22.37
C ILE A 124 -0.44 0.69 -21.14
N SER A 125 -1.18 1.20 -20.15
CA SER A 125 -0.60 1.61 -18.87
C SER A 125 -0.14 0.39 -18.07
N LEU A 126 1.07 0.47 -17.53
CA LEU A 126 1.64 -0.52 -16.63
C LEU A 126 1.49 -0.11 -15.15
N ARG A 127 0.99 1.10 -14.89
CA ARG A 127 0.66 1.57 -13.53
C ARG A 127 -0.57 0.83 -13.00
N VAL A 128 -0.42 0.23 -11.83
CA VAL A 128 -1.48 -0.50 -11.12
C VAL A 128 -1.56 0.03 -9.70
N THR A 129 -2.75 0.45 -9.27
CA THR A 129 -2.98 0.86 -7.89
C THR A 129 -3.14 -0.37 -7.00
N LEU A 130 -2.24 -0.52 -6.04
CA LEU A 130 -2.27 -1.54 -4.99
C LEU A 130 -3.03 -0.98 -3.79
N VAL A 131 -4.05 -1.68 -3.33
CA VAL A 131 -4.83 -1.29 -2.16
C VAL A 131 -4.69 -2.36 -1.09
N ALA A 132 -4.03 -2.01 0.02
CA ALA A 132 -3.89 -2.87 1.19
C ALA A 132 -4.79 -2.34 2.31
N THR A 133 -5.81 -3.13 2.69
CA THR A 133 -6.77 -2.74 3.72
C THR A 133 -6.79 -3.76 4.84
N THR A 134 -6.71 -3.27 6.07
CA THR A 134 -6.88 -4.08 7.28
C THR A 134 -7.95 -3.46 8.17
N VAL A 135 -8.80 -4.32 8.74
CA VAL A 135 -9.84 -3.94 9.69
C VAL A 135 -9.57 -4.66 11.00
N MET A 136 -9.63 -3.94 12.12
CA MET A 136 -9.43 -4.50 13.46
C MET A 136 -10.44 -3.92 14.45
N ARG A 137 -10.84 -4.75 15.41
CA ARG A 137 -11.67 -4.32 16.54
C ARG A 137 -10.83 -3.53 17.54
N VAL A 138 -11.38 -2.44 18.05
CA VAL A 138 -10.76 -1.62 19.11
C VAL A 138 -10.79 -2.33 20.47
N LEU A 139 -9.81 -2.03 21.33
CA LEU A 139 -9.60 -2.66 22.64
C LEU A 139 -9.70 -1.66 23.79
#